data_AF-A0A0P7W8N4-F1
#
_entry.id   AF-A0A0P7W8N4-F1
#
_cell.length_a   1.000
_cell.length_b   1.000
_cell.length_c   1.000
_cell.angle_alpha   90.00
_cell.angle_beta   90.00
_cell.angle_gamma   90.00
#
_symmetry.space_group_name_H-M   'P 1'
#
loop_
_entity.id
_entity.type
_entity.pdbx_description
1 polymer ?
#
loop_
_entity_poly.entity_id
_entity_poly.type
_entity_poly.pdbx_seq_one_letter_code
_entity_poly.pdbx_strand_id
1 'polypeptide(L)'
;MGAPPWIKSRNPTRGFQSGQGPSMGRRMDTLHRLEATIASRRAASPEESYVAKLNARGLPKIAQKLGEEATEAVIAGVAGSNEELVGESADLLFHLLVLLGARGVSLDHVLAELDRREGLSGLEEKAMRSE
;
A
#
# COMPACT_ATOMS: atom_id res chain seq x y z
N MET A 1 18.78 3.99 3.04
CA MET A 1 18.71 2.73 2.27
C MET A 1 17.97 3.05 0.99
N GLY A 2 18.45 2.59 -0.18
CA GLY A 2 17.98 3.12 -1.47
C GLY A 2 16.66 2.52 -1.93
N ALA A 3 15.77 3.37 -2.48
CA ALA A 3 14.51 2.97 -3.08
C ALA A 3 14.66 1.77 -4.06
N PRO A 4 13.68 0.84 -4.09
CA PRO A 4 13.67 -0.33 -4.97
C PRO A 4 13.98 0.02 -6.44
N PRO A 5 14.69 -0.86 -7.19
CA PRO A 5 15.20 -0.55 -8.54
C PRO A 5 14.13 -0.16 -9.58
N TRP A 6 12.86 -0.48 -9.34
CA TRP A 6 11.76 -0.20 -10.27
C TRP A 6 11.12 1.20 -10.08
N ILE A 7 11.47 1.93 -9.00
CA ILE A 7 10.99 3.29 -8.72
C ILE A 7 11.86 4.37 -9.38
N LYS A 8 13.12 4.08 -9.73
CA LYS A 8 14.10 5.08 -10.18
C LYS A 8 14.13 5.36 -11.70
N SER A 9 13.22 4.80 -12.51
CA SER A 9 13.25 4.96 -13.97
C SER A 9 12.18 5.88 -14.56
N ARG A 10 11.83 6.98 -13.89
CA ARG A 10 11.00 8.04 -14.51
C ARG A 10 11.72 9.38 -14.53
N ASN A 11 11.96 9.83 -15.76
CA ASN A 11 12.63 11.06 -16.16
C ASN A 11 11.84 12.31 -15.66
N PRO A 12 12.44 13.26 -14.92
CA PRO A 12 11.71 14.37 -14.31
C PRO A 12 11.67 15.59 -15.24
N THR A 13 11.00 15.48 -16.38
CA THR A 13 10.58 16.65 -17.17
C THR A 13 9.33 16.32 -17.96
N ARG A 14 8.15 16.50 -17.35
CA ARG A 14 6.92 16.83 -18.08
C ARG A 14 6.00 17.59 -17.14
N GLY A 15 5.67 18.80 -17.59
CA GLY A 15 4.94 19.79 -16.82
C GLY A 15 3.56 19.32 -16.40
N PHE A 16 3.10 19.95 -15.32
CA PHE A 16 1.75 19.88 -14.80
C PHE A 16 0.76 20.25 -15.91
N GLN A 17 0.11 19.24 -16.50
CA GLN A 17 -1.04 19.44 -17.37
C GLN A 17 -2.31 19.16 -16.58
N SER A 18 -3.12 20.20 -16.43
CA SER A 18 -4.51 20.16 -16.01
C SER A 18 -5.32 19.32 -17.02
N GLY A 19 -5.73 18.11 -16.62
CA GLY A 19 -6.58 17.28 -17.45
C GLY A 19 -6.93 15.95 -16.80
N GLN A 20 -8.16 15.84 -16.30
CA GLN A 20 -8.86 14.61 -15.87
C GLN A 20 -8.07 13.67 -14.94
N GLY A 21 -8.32 13.82 -13.63
CA GLY A 21 -7.92 12.82 -12.65
C GLY A 21 -8.45 11.42 -13.02
N PRO A 22 -7.72 10.34 -12.72
CA PRO A 22 -8.11 8.99 -13.12
C PRO A 22 -9.50 8.65 -12.59
N SER A 23 -10.40 8.26 -13.50
CA SER A 23 -11.77 7.81 -13.18
C SER A 23 -11.74 6.76 -12.08
N MET A 24 -12.73 6.80 -11.18
CA MET A 24 -12.84 5.91 -10.00
C MET A 24 -12.64 4.42 -10.35
N GLY A 25 -13.14 3.98 -11.52
CA GLY A 25 -12.99 2.61 -12.02
C GLY A 25 -11.55 2.18 -12.37
N ARG A 26 -10.60 3.10 -12.54
CA ARG A 26 -9.18 2.79 -12.83
C ARG A 26 -8.32 2.66 -11.57
N ARG A 27 -8.78 3.21 -10.44
CA ARG A 27 -8.05 3.17 -9.15
C ARG A 27 -8.33 1.90 -8.37
N MET A 28 -9.59 1.46 -8.35
CA MET A 28 -9.96 0.11 -7.88
C MET A 28 -9.14 -0.97 -8.62
N ASP A 29 -8.91 -0.80 -9.93
CA ASP A 29 -8.02 -1.67 -10.72
C ASP A 29 -6.55 -1.66 -10.25
N THR A 30 -6.03 -0.56 -9.72
CA THR A 30 -4.58 -0.45 -9.40
C THR A 30 -4.18 -1.33 -8.22
N LEU A 31 -4.93 -1.31 -7.11
CA LEU A 31 -4.59 -2.12 -5.93
C LEU A 31 -4.83 -3.61 -6.17
N HIS A 32 -5.89 -3.99 -6.90
CA HIS A 32 -6.13 -5.37 -7.29
C HIS A 32 -5.03 -5.91 -8.24
N ARG A 33 -4.60 -5.11 -9.24
CA ARG A 33 -3.45 -5.49 -10.08
C ARG A 33 -2.17 -5.63 -9.27
N LEU A 34 -1.97 -4.77 -8.26
CA LEU A 34 -0.82 -4.87 -7.37
C LEU A 34 -0.86 -6.14 -6.53
N GLU A 35 -2.00 -6.46 -5.92
CA GLU A 35 -2.23 -7.71 -5.19
C GLU A 35 -1.96 -8.94 -6.07
N ALA A 36 -2.53 -9.00 -7.27
CA ALA A 36 -2.29 -10.09 -8.22
C ALA A 36 -0.80 -10.22 -8.62
N THR A 37 -0.12 -9.09 -8.79
CA THR A 37 1.32 -9.06 -9.07
C THR A 37 2.13 -9.57 -7.88
N ILE A 38 1.78 -9.19 -6.66
CA ILE A 38 2.41 -9.67 -5.42
C ILE A 38 2.20 -11.19 -5.29
N ALA A 39 0.97 -11.67 -5.47
CA ALA A 39 0.64 -13.08 -5.38
C ALA A 39 1.43 -13.93 -6.38
N SER A 40 1.50 -13.51 -7.65
CA SER A 40 2.27 -14.23 -8.69
C SER A 40 3.77 -14.24 -8.39
N ARG A 41 4.32 -13.14 -7.86
CA ARG A 41 5.74 -13.00 -7.53
C ARG A 41 6.16 -13.65 -6.22
N ARG A 42 5.21 -14.04 -5.36
CA ARG A 42 5.50 -14.71 -4.08
C ARG A 42 6.01 -16.13 -4.25
N ALA A 43 5.56 -16.82 -5.29
CA ALA A 43 5.96 -18.20 -5.61
C ALA A 43 7.22 -18.27 -6.50
N ALA A 44 7.73 -17.12 -6.96
CA ALA A 44 8.94 -17.05 -7.75
C ALA A 44 10.21 -17.35 -6.91
N SER A 45 11.35 -17.49 -7.58
CA SER A 45 12.65 -17.60 -6.90
C SER A 45 12.95 -16.31 -6.08
N PRO A 46 13.45 -16.44 -4.83
CA PRO A 46 13.90 -15.30 -4.01
C PRO A 46 15.01 -14.45 -4.63
N GLU A 47 15.78 -15.01 -5.56
CA GLU A 47 16.85 -14.33 -6.29
C GLU A 47 16.31 -13.37 -7.36
N GLU A 48 15.10 -13.64 -7.87
CA GLU A 48 14.47 -12.93 -8.99
C GLU A 48 13.37 -11.95 -8.55
N SER A 49 12.84 -12.11 -7.34
CA SER A 49 11.67 -11.37 -6.86
C SER A 49 11.87 -10.86 -5.44
N TYR A 50 11.71 -9.54 -5.26
CA TYR A 50 11.70 -8.92 -3.93
C TYR A 50 10.60 -9.49 -3.02
N VAL A 51 9.42 -9.76 -3.57
CA VAL A 51 8.31 -10.35 -2.82
C VAL A 51 8.65 -11.77 -2.38
N ALA A 52 9.26 -12.58 -3.26
CA ALA A 52 9.73 -13.92 -2.90
C ALA A 52 10.82 -13.86 -1.82
N LYS A 53 11.74 -12.90 -1.90
CA LYS A 53 12.78 -12.67 -0.88
C LYS A 53 12.20 -12.32 0.48
N LEU A 54 11.19 -11.46 0.53
CA LEU A 54 10.48 -11.15 1.79
C LEU A 54 9.77 -12.38 2.32
N ASN A 55 9.08 -13.12 1.45
CA ASN A 55 8.35 -14.33 1.83
C ASN A 55 9.28 -15.43 2.37
N ALA A 56 10.44 -15.64 1.74
CA ALA A 56 11.47 -16.57 2.20
C ALA A 56 12.05 -16.18 3.57
N ARG A 57 12.07 -14.88 3.91
CA ARG A 57 12.49 -14.37 5.23
C ARG A 57 11.39 -14.43 6.29
N GLY A 58 10.17 -14.82 5.90
CA GLY A 58 9.05 -15.06 6.80
C GLY A 58 8.35 -13.82 7.34
N LEU A 59 7.27 -14.08 8.07
CA LEU A 59 6.35 -13.08 8.60
C LEU A 59 7.01 -11.97 9.44
N PRO A 60 8.00 -12.25 10.31
CA PRO A 60 8.65 -11.19 11.09
C PRO A 60 9.32 -10.12 10.22
N LYS A 61 9.99 -10.51 9.11
CA LYS A 61 10.61 -9.51 8.24
C LYS A 61 9.58 -8.70 7.45
N ILE A 62 8.49 -9.35 7.03
CA ILE A 62 7.40 -8.67 6.33
C ILE A 62 6.76 -7.62 7.25
N ALA A 63 6.43 -8.00 8.48
CA ALA A 63 5.86 -7.08 9.47
C ALA A 63 6.85 -5.95 9.84
N GLN A 64 8.14 -6.25 9.96
CA GLN A 64 9.17 -5.24 10.18
C GLN A 64 9.17 -4.19 9.05
N LYS A 65 9.14 -4.63 7.78
CA LYS A 65 9.09 -3.71 6.64
C LYS A 65 7.84 -2.84 6.67
N LEU A 66 6.66 -3.41 6.94
CA LEU A 66 5.44 -2.61 7.09
C LEU A 66 5.60 -1.52 8.18
N GLY A 67 6.22 -1.85 9.31
CA GLY A 67 6.46 -0.89 10.39
C GLY A 67 7.48 0.20 10.02
N GLU A 68 8.50 -0.14 9.24
CA GLU A 68 9.47 0.84 8.69
C GLU A 68 8.72 1.87 7.82
N GLU A 69 7.97 1.43 6.80
CA GLU A 69 7.25 2.35 5.89
C GLU A 69 6.18 3.16 6.61
N ALA A 70 5.50 2.58 7.61
CA ALA A 70 4.53 3.32 8.42
C ALA A 70 5.19 4.47 9.19
N THR A 71 6.40 4.25 9.71
CA THR A 71 7.18 5.27 10.40
C THR A 71 7.67 6.34 9.42
N GLU A 72 8.14 5.94 8.25
CA GLU A 72 8.58 6.85 7.18
C GLU A 72 7.42 7.71 6.67
N ALA A 73 6.22 7.14 6.46
CA ALA A 73 5.03 7.89 6.07
C ALA A 73 4.60 8.92 7.14
N VAL A 74 4.70 8.57 8.43
CA VAL A 74 4.44 9.52 9.52
C VAL A 74 5.46 10.67 9.50
N ILE A 75 6.74 10.36 9.34
CA ILE A 75 7.80 11.38 9.26
C ILE A 75 7.56 12.30 8.05
N ALA A 76 7.28 11.73 6.88
CA ALA A 76 6.99 12.48 5.67
C ALA A 76 5.75 13.38 5.83
N GLY A 77 4.71 12.91 6.51
CA GLY A 77 3.49 13.70 6.76
C GLY A 77 3.69 14.87 7.73
N VAL A 78 4.65 14.78 8.65
CA VAL A 78 4.91 15.83 9.66
C VAL A 78 5.99 16.81 9.22
N ALA A 79 7.04 16.32 8.55
CA ALA A 79 8.25 17.08 8.29
C ALA A 79 8.77 16.97 6.85
N GLY A 80 8.14 16.15 6.00
CA GLY A 80 8.53 15.94 4.62
C GLY A 80 7.72 16.75 3.61
N SER A 81 8.03 16.54 2.34
CA SER A 81 7.29 17.03 1.19
C SER A 81 6.08 16.16 0.86
N ASN A 82 5.15 16.71 0.08
CA ASN A 82 4.01 15.94 -0.43
C ASN A 82 4.49 14.78 -1.34
N GLU A 83 5.58 14.98 -2.07
CA GLU A 83 6.20 13.97 -2.91
C GLU A 83 6.74 12.80 -2.08
N GLU A 84 7.41 13.08 -0.97
CA GLU A 84 7.86 12.05 -0.01
C GLU A 84 6.65 11.32 0.57
N LEU A 85 5.63 12.04 1.05
CA LEU A 85 4.43 11.42 1.63
C LEU A 85 3.73 10.49 0.63
N VAL A 86 3.63 10.87 -0.65
CA VAL A 86 3.06 10.01 -1.69
C VAL A 86 3.90 8.75 -1.89
N GLY A 87 5.23 8.86 -1.88
CA GLY A 87 6.15 7.73 -1.98
C GLY A 87 5.99 6.75 -0.82
N GLU A 88 6.11 7.24 0.41
CA GLU A 88 6.03 6.40 1.62
C GLU A 88 4.63 5.80 1.80
N SER A 89 3.58 6.51 1.40
CA SER A 89 2.22 5.95 1.40
C SER A 89 2.07 4.81 0.40
N ALA A 90 2.73 4.90 -0.76
CA ALA A 90 2.71 3.83 -1.76
C ALA A 90 3.47 2.59 -1.26
N ASP A 91 4.63 2.78 -0.64
CA ASP A 91 5.42 1.68 -0.07
C ASP A 91 4.71 1.04 1.14
N LEU A 92 4.04 1.84 1.98
CA LEU A 92 3.16 1.37 3.05
C LEU A 92 2.04 0.46 2.52
N LEU A 93 1.32 0.89 1.48
CA LEU A 93 0.26 0.09 0.86
C LEU A 93 0.81 -1.20 0.23
N PHE A 94 1.96 -1.12 -0.45
CA PHE A 94 2.63 -2.29 -1.01
C PHE A 94 2.96 -3.31 0.09
N HIS A 95 3.60 -2.88 1.17
CA HIS A 95 4.01 -3.76 2.25
C HIS A 95 2.81 -4.30 3.06
N LEU A 96 1.70 -3.55 3.13
CA LEU A 96 0.44 -4.04 3.67
C LEU A 96 -0.09 -5.20 2.83
N LEU A 97 -0.16 -5.06 1.50
CA LEU A 97 -0.62 -6.13 0.61
C LEU A 97 0.28 -7.38 0.68
N VAL A 98 1.60 -7.21 0.82
CA VAL A 98 2.52 -8.34 1.04
C VAL A 98 2.20 -9.06 2.36
N LEU A 99 1.94 -8.33 3.43
CA LEU A 99 1.57 -8.90 4.73
C LEU A 99 0.23 -9.64 4.67
N LEU A 100 -0.79 -9.03 4.08
CA LEU A 100 -2.11 -9.63 3.91
C LEU A 100 -2.01 -10.94 3.12
N GLY A 101 -1.31 -10.91 1.98
CA GLY A 101 -1.05 -12.10 1.17
C GLY A 101 -0.34 -13.19 1.95
N ALA A 102 0.74 -12.87 2.69
CA ALA A 102 1.47 -13.82 3.53
C ALA A 102 0.61 -14.45 4.65
N ARG A 103 -0.47 -13.77 5.05
CA ARG A 103 -1.45 -14.25 6.04
C ARG A 103 -2.69 -14.90 5.42
N GLY A 104 -2.80 -14.93 4.09
CA GLY A 104 -3.97 -15.46 3.40
C GLY A 104 -5.21 -14.57 3.48
N VAL A 105 -5.03 -13.27 3.74
CA VAL A 105 -6.11 -12.28 3.75
C VAL A 105 -6.11 -11.56 2.40
N SER A 106 -7.26 -11.48 1.73
CA SER A 106 -7.40 -10.73 0.47
C SER A 106 -7.61 -9.25 0.72
N LEU A 107 -7.26 -8.43 -0.27
CA LEU A 107 -7.61 -7.02 -0.32
C LEU A 107 -9.13 -6.82 -0.23
N ASP A 108 -9.92 -7.67 -0.90
CA ASP A 108 -11.40 -7.63 -0.84
C ASP A 108 -11.93 -7.68 0.59
N HIS A 109 -11.34 -8.49 1.48
CA HIS A 109 -11.76 -8.53 2.88
C HIS A 109 -11.48 -7.20 3.60
N VAL A 110 -10.39 -6.51 3.26
CA VAL A 110 -10.07 -5.19 3.83
C VAL A 110 -10.99 -4.12 3.26
N LEU A 111 -11.26 -4.15 1.95
CA LEU A 111 -12.18 -3.20 1.30
C LEU A 111 -13.61 -3.36 1.83
N ALA A 112 -14.09 -4.59 2.00
CA ALA A 112 -15.40 -4.85 2.60
C ALA A 112 -15.52 -4.29 4.03
N GLU A 113 -14.44 -4.36 4.82
CA GLU A 113 -14.40 -3.75 6.15
C GLU A 113 -14.38 -2.22 6.09
N LEU A 114 -13.71 -1.62 5.09
CA LEU A 114 -13.77 -0.18 4.86
C LEU A 114 -15.18 0.26 4.45
N ASP A 115 -15.83 -0.44 3.50
CA ASP A 115 -17.20 -0.18 3.08
C ASP A 115 -18.19 -0.26 4.27
N ARG A 116 -18.00 -1.26 5.14
CA ARG A 116 -18.78 -1.40 6.39
C ARG A 116 -18.62 -0.19 7.31
N ARG A 117 -17.41 0.37 7.41
CA ARG A 117 -17.12 1.57 8.23
C ARG A 117 -17.60 2.86 7.58
N GLU A 118 -17.53 2.98 6.26
CA GLU A 118 -18.07 4.14 5.56
C GLU A 118 -19.60 4.24 5.73
N GLY A 119 -20.29 3.09 5.74
CA GLY A 119 -21.73 3.01 6.01
C GLY A 119 -22.14 3.26 7.47
N LEU A 120 -21.18 3.35 8.40
CA LEU A 120 -21.36 3.66 9.81
C LEU A 120 -20.55 4.92 10.09
N SER A 121 -21.09 6.10 9.82
CA SER A 121 -20.29 7.30 10.05
C SER A 121 -19.81 7.31 11.51
N GLY A 122 -18.53 7.59 11.77
CA GLY A 122 -17.96 7.54 13.12
C GLY A 122 -18.61 8.51 14.12
N LEU A 123 -19.52 9.37 13.63
CA LEU A 123 -20.41 10.21 14.42
C LEU A 123 -21.65 9.44 14.92
N GLU A 124 -22.22 8.57 14.09
CA GLU A 124 -23.37 7.71 14.44
C GLU A 124 -22.98 6.60 15.42
N GLU A 125 -21.82 5.94 15.22
CA GLU A 125 -21.30 4.95 16.19
C GLU A 125 -21.00 5.58 17.56
N LYS A 126 -20.54 6.84 17.60
CA LYS A 126 -20.29 7.58 18.85
C LYS A 126 -21.59 8.01 19.53
N ALA A 127 -22.62 8.34 18.75
CA ALA A 127 -23.96 8.64 19.24
C ALA A 127 -24.65 7.40 19.83
N MET A 128 -24.51 6.23 19.21
CA MET A 128 -25.08 4.95 19.69
C MET A 128 -24.41 4.39 20.95
N ARG A 129 -23.17 4.80 21.27
CA ARG A 129 -22.45 4.35 22.47
C ARG A 129 -22.72 5.19 23.73
N SER A 130 -23.60 6.18 23.63
CA SER A 130 -23.88 7.15 24.70
C SER A 130 -25.20 6.89 25.44
N GLU A 131 -25.78 5.68 25.34
CA GLU A 131 -26.90 5.20 26.17
C GLU A 131 -26.49 3.98 27.02
#